data_AF-A0A7S2K598-F1
#
_entry.id   AF-A0A7S2K598-F1
#
_cell.length_a   1.000
_cell.length_b   1.000
_cell.length_c   1.000
_cell.angle_alpha   90.00
_cell.angle_beta   90.00
_cell.angle_gamma   90.00
#
_symmetry.space_group_name_H-M   'P 1'
#
loop_
_entity.id
_entity.type
_entity.pdbx_description
1 polymer ?
#
loop_
_entity_poly.entity_id
_entity_poly.type
_entity_poly.pdbx_seq_one_letter_code
_entity_poly.pdbx_strand_id
1 'polypeptide(L)'
;MTRGQLYSVPMNLSGLVYLGMHERAIDRCRTHPEEVSQFFDQSILRHGGDTFISVLYWMCNHGDKEIPIDLLKVMLEINPEVVGWCGKQGHSLCGTALSVVVKRLFSFNVMGEDARTWIENLSEALRLMLEAKPEGASIAASDYPGTLPLNEALRCNGLARTAPSHFISSFRNLFNAYPDAVSCRNRQGRFSLHIACIYNRHYAKEASGFIFSLLLGAYPNAAKERDSYEKFPLHYQLDFESQIETNRVLDAHSLAALDLLLPAASQCNVLLGADDKDRTPFGHVCQTIMELEESNRDDQRQKLEALALLKMSMCFLLLKEKPEVVNFLNQES
;
A
#
# COMPACT_ATOMS: atom_id res chain seq x y z
N MET A 1 22.43 40.46 -42.34
CA MET A 1 21.86 39.85 -41.12
C MET A 1 21.60 38.38 -41.42
N THR A 2 22.45 37.50 -40.90
CA THR A 2 22.30 36.04 -41.01
C THR A 2 21.10 35.59 -40.18
N ARG A 3 20.10 35.00 -40.85
CA ARG A 3 19.04 34.22 -40.19
C ARG A 3 19.70 33.06 -39.44
N GLY A 4 19.68 33.05 -38.12
CA GLY A 4 20.10 31.86 -37.37
C GLY A 4 20.68 32.05 -35.97
N GLN A 5 20.83 33.27 -35.45
CA GLN A 5 21.09 33.43 -34.01
C GLN A 5 19.76 33.33 -33.25
N LEU A 6 19.29 32.10 -33.08
CA LEU A 6 18.37 31.77 -32.00
C LEU A 6 19.10 32.14 -30.71
N TYR A 7 18.62 33.17 -30.02
CA TYR A 7 19.10 33.52 -28.69
C TYR A 7 18.95 32.28 -27.81
N SER A 8 20.06 31.59 -27.50
CA SER A 8 20.05 30.55 -26.49
C SER A 8 19.94 31.26 -25.14
N VAL A 9 18.72 31.52 -24.70
CA VAL A 9 18.50 31.91 -23.31
C VAL A 9 18.98 30.72 -22.48
N PRO A 10 20.03 30.86 -21.66
CA PRO A 10 20.49 29.77 -20.82
C PRO A 10 19.34 29.41 -19.87
N MET A 11 18.76 28.24 -20.07
CA MET A 11 17.75 27.69 -19.18
C MET A 11 18.45 27.04 -18.01
N ASN A 12 18.01 27.38 -16.81
CA ASN A 12 18.41 26.66 -15.61
C ASN A 12 17.82 25.25 -15.61
N LEU A 13 18.34 24.39 -14.72
CA LEU A 13 17.89 23.00 -14.58
C LEU A 13 16.36 22.88 -14.44
N SER A 14 15.73 23.79 -13.69
CA SER A 14 14.27 23.84 -13.53
C SER A 14 13.54 23.98 -14.86
N GLY A 15 13.98 24.90 -15.72
CA GLY A 15 13.39 25.12 -17.03
C GLY A 15 13.56 23.92 -17.98
N LEU A 16 14.74 23.28 -17.94
CA LEU A 16 15.01 22.07 -18.74
C LEU A 16 14.11 20.92 -18.32
N VAL A 17 13.96 20.69 -17.01
CA VAL A 17 13.04 19.69 -16.46
C VAL A 17 11.61 20.05 -16.84
N TYR A 18 11.20 21.31 -16.63
CA TYR A 18 9.85 21.80 -16.90
C TYR A 18 9.40 21.57 -18.35
N LEU A 19 10.31 21.77 -19.30
CA LEU A 19 10.05 21.59 -20.73
C LEU A 19 10.20 20.14 -21.21
N GLY A 20 10.51 19.19 -20.33
CA GLY A 20 10.73 17.78 -20.69
C GLY A 20 12.04 17.54 -21.45
N MET A 21 13.02 18.43 -21.33
CA MET A 21 14.32 18.34 -22.03
C MET A 21 15.31 17.49 -21.22
N HIS A 22 14.96 16.24 -20.96
CA HIS A 22 15.67 15.39 -19.99
C HIS A 22 17.14 15.14 -20.33
N GLU A 23 17.50 14.94 -21.60
CA GLU A 23 18.91 14.77 -22.00
C GLU A 23 19.76 16.01 -21.69
N ARG A 24 19.21 17.20 -21.95
CA ARG A 24 19.89 18.46 -21.62
C ARG A 24 19.94 18.69 -20.11
N ALA A 25 18.90 18.30 -19.39
CA ALA A 25 18.89 18.34 -17.94
C ALA A 25 19.98 17.42 -17.36
N ILE A 26 20.14 16.21 -17.91
CA ILE A 26 21.22 15.28 -17.53
C ILE A 26 22.60 15.88 -17.78
N ASP A 27 22.83 16.44 -18.97
CA ASP A 27 24.10 17.10 -19.31
C ASP A 27 24.37 18.29 -18.38
N ARG A 28 23.33 19.08 -18.06
CA ARG A 28 23.42 20.20 -17.12
C ARG A 28 23.79 19.73 -15.72
N CYS A 29 23.13 18.68 -15.20
CA CYS A 29 23.45 18.09 -13.91
C CYS A 29 24.92 17.66 -13.84
N ARG A 30 25.44 17.02 -14.90
CA ARG A 30 26.83 16.56 -14.95
C ARG A 30 27.84 17.70 -15.04
N THR A 31 27.52 18.76 -15.78
CA THR A 31 28.44 19.87 -16.03
C THR A 31 28.38 20.96 -14.95
N HIS A 32 27.26 21.08 -14.25
CA HIS A 32 26.98 22.10 -13.23
C HIS A 32 26.31 21.46 -12.00
N PRO A 33 27.00 20.55 -11.26
CA PRO A 33 26.41 19.84 -10.12
C PRO A 33 25.93 20.78 -9.00
N GLU A 34 26.53 21.95 -8.86
CA GLU A 34 26.08 23.00 -7.92
C GLU A 34 24.68 23.52 -8.25
N GLU A 35 24.26 23.51 -9.52
CA GLU A 35 22.90 23.86 -9.90
C GLU A 35 21.89 22.82 -9.42
N VAL A 36 22.30 21.56 -9.26
CA VAL A 36 21.43 20.53 -8.68
C VAL A 36 21.10 20.91 -7.24
N SER A 37 22.11 21.18 -6.41
CA SER A 37 21.89 21.63 -5.03
C SER A 37 21.10 22.93 -4.96
N GLN A 38 21.45 23.93 -5.78
CA GLN A 38 20.71 25.20 -5.82
C GLN A 38 19.27 25.04 -6.29
N PHE A 39 19.01 24.14 -7.24
CA PHE A 39 17.68 23.85 -7.74
C PHE A 39 16.79 23.33 -6.62
N PHE A 40 17.32 22.46 -5.76
CA PHE A 40 16.62 22.03 -4.56
C PHE A 40 16.46 23.17 -3.56
N ASP A 41 17.53 23.90 -3.23
CA ASP A 41 17.51 25.01 -2.27
C ASP A 41 16.54 26.15 -2.64
N GLN A 42 16.43 26.49 -3.94
CA GLN A 42 15.60 27.60 -4.42
C GLN A 42 14.12 27.22 -4.58
N SER A 43 13.81 25.96 -4.90
CA SER A 43 12.41 25.49 -5.02
C SER A 43 11.68 25.42 -3.67
N ILE A 44 12.40 25.55 -2.56
CA ILE A 44 11.86 25.65 -1.19
C ILE A 44 11.40 27.06 -0.83
N LEU A 45 11.94 28.10 -1.49
CA LEU A 45 11.89 29.47 -0.96
C LEU A 45 10.77 30.36 -1.50
N ARG A 46 9.95 29.91 -2.45
CA ARG A 46 8.92 30.76 -3.06
C ARG A 46 7.61 30.03 -3.31
N HIS A 47 6.76 29.95 -2.28
CA HIS A 47 5.33 30.31 -2.32
C HIS A 47 4.71 29.99 -0.96
N GLY A 48 4.39 31.03 -0.18
CA GLY A 48 3.75 30.88 1.13
C GLY A 48 2.42 30.14 0.99
N GLY A 49 2.29 29.00 1.67
CA GLY A 49 1.05 28.22 1.71
C GLY A 49 1.30 26.73 1.52
N ASP A 50 1.10 26.20 0.32
CA ASP A 50 0.72 24.78 0.17
C ASP A 50 1.27 24.07 -1.08
N THR A 51 2.38 24.51 -1.68
CA THR A 51 2.85 23.88 -2.94
C THR A 51 4.34 23.60 -2.98
N PHE A 52 4.79 22.74 -2.05
CA PHE A 52 6.07 22.06 -2.17
C PHE A 52 5.96 20.90 -3.16
N ILE A 53 6.01 21.23 -4.45
CA ILE A 53 6.18 20.23 -5.49
C ILE A 53 7.67 19.89 -5.53
N SER A 54 8.09 18.83 -4.84
CA SER A 54 9.43 18.27 -5.06
C SER A 54 9.59 17.97 -6.54
N VAL A 55 10.81 18.02 -7.07
CA VAL A 55 11.12 17.63 -8.46
C VAL A 55 10.56 16.23 -8.76
N LEU A 56 10.60 15.34 -7.76
CA LEU A 56 9.93 14.05 -7.79
C LEU A 56 8.41 14.18 -7.88
N TYR A 57 7.77 15.01 -7.05
CA TYR A 57 6.35 15.33 -7.26
C TYR A 57 6.11 15.93 -8.65
N TRP A 58 7.00 16.71 -9.24
CA TRP A 58 6.78 17.26 -10.58
C TRP A 58 6.91 16.18 -11.67
N MET A 59 8.02 15.41 -11.64
CA MET A 59 8.27 14.23 -12.48
C MET A 59 7.14 13.20 -12.34
N CYS A 60 6.60 13.08 -11.13
CA CYS A 60 5.50 12.20 -10.79
C CYS A 60 4.16 12.94 -10.74
N ASN A 61 3.95 14.18 -11.21
CA ASN A 61 2.63 14.81 -11.17
C ASN A 61 2.22 15.50 -12.48
N HIS A 62 3.15 15.79 -13.39
CA HIS A 62 2.82 16.35 -14.71
C HIS A 62 2.48 15.27 -15.76
N GLY A 63 1.21 14.85 -15.75
CA GLY A 63 0.56 14.11 -16.85
C GLY A 63 1.05 12.67 -17.06
N ASP A 64 0.65 12.10 -18.20
CA ASP A 64 0.96 10.75 -18.70
C ASP A 64 2.44 10.58 -19.15
N LYS A 65 3.33 11.49 -18.75
CA LYS A 65 4.74 11.43 -19.16
C LYS A 65 5.50 10.49 -18.26
N GLU A 66 6.36 9.68 -18.87
CA GLU A 66 7.26 8.76 -18.17
C GLU A 66 8.19 9.51 -17.22
N ILE A 67 8.48 8.90 -16.07
CA ILE A 67 9.48 9.41 -15.15
C ILE A 67 10.85 9.26 -15.82
N PRO A 68 11.64 10.33 -16.02
CA PRO A 68 12.97 10.24 -16.61
C PRO A 68 13.95 9.58 -15.61
N ILE A 69 14.00 8.25 -15.59
CA ILE A 69 14.80 7.47 -14.64
C ILE A 69 16.29 7.80 -14.72
N ASP A 70 16.83 8.03 -15.91
CA ASP A 70 18.24 8.38 -16.06
C ASP A 70 18.57 9.75 -15.46
N LEU A 71 17.63 10.71 -15.56
CA LEU A 71 17.76 11.99 -14.88
C LEU A 71 17.72 11.79 -13.37
N LEU A 72 16.78 10.97 -12.86
CA LEU A 72 16.70 10.67 -11.44
C LEU A 72 18.00 10.06 -10.93
N LYS A 73 18.57 9.06 -11.63
CA LYS A 73 19.85 8.43 -11.28
C LYS A 73 20.96 9.46 -11.15
N VAL A 74 21.14 10.31 -12.16
CA VAL A 74 22.18 11.36 -12.15
C VAL A 74 21.96 12.35 -11.00
N MET A 75 20.71 12.73 -10.72
CA MET A 75 20.41 13.63 -9.60
C MET A 75 20.73 12.98 -8.24
N LEU A 76 20.42 11.69 -8.08
CA LEU A 76 20.73 10.93 -6.86
C LEU A 76 22.23 10.69 -6.68
N GLU A 77 22.97 10.46 -7.77
CA GLU A 77 24.44 10.35 -7.75
C GLU A 77 25.09 11.66 -7.29
N ILE A 78 24.59 12.80 -7.76
CA ILE A 78 25.13 14.12 -7.41
C ILE A 78 24.74 14.50 -5.98
N ASN A 79 23.50 14.24 -5.59
CA ASN A 79 23.00 14.60 -4.27
C ASN A 79 21.93 13.60 -3.79
N PRO A 80 22.32 12.59 -2.97
CA PRO A 80 21.38 11.62 -2.41
C PRO A 80 20.32 12.26 -1.50
N GLU A 81 20.64 13.40 -0.87
CA GLU A 81 19.72 14.13 0.03
C GLU A 81 18.50 14.71 -0.71
N VAL A 82 18.49 14.66 -2.04
CA VAL A 82 17.34 15.02 -2.88
C VAL A 82 16.08 14.22 -2.55
N VAL A 83 16.23 12.94 -2.21
CA VAL A 83 15.13 12.11 -1.71
C VAL A 83 14.69 12.54 -0.32
N GLY A 84 15.64 13.15 0.39
CA GLY A 84 15.70 13.34 1.82
C GLY A 84 15.14 14.62 2.39
N TRP A 85 14.72 15.54 1.54
CA TRP A 85 14.49 16.90 2.00
C TRP A 85 13.21 17.01 2.84
N CYS A 86 13.35 17.52 4.06
CA CYS A 86 12.24 17.95 4.90
C CYS A 86 12.14 19.47 4.75
N GLY A 87 10.97 19.99 4.38
CA GLY A 87 10.75 21.44 4.42
C GLY A 87 10.89 21.95 5.86
N LYS A 88 11.11 23.27 6.03
CA LYS A 88 11.26 23.93 7.35
C LYS A 88 10.09 23.71 8.34
N GLN A 89 8.97 23.13 7.90
CA GLN A 89 7.83 22.76 8.73
C GLN A 89 7.81 21.27 9.17
N GLY A 90 8.87 20.50 8.95
CA GLY A 90 8.96 19.13 9.46
C GLY A 90 8.09 18.10 8.72
N HIS A 91 7.43 18.48 7.63
CA HIS A 91 6.87 17.53 6.67
C HIS A 91 8.02 16.96 5.84
N SER A 92 8.32 15.67 5.97
CA SER A 92 9.33 15.06 5.10
C SER A 92 8.79 14.98 3.68
N LEU A 93 9.49 15.61 2.72
CA LEU A 93 9.18 15.36 1.32
C LEU A 93 9.57 13.94 0.92
N CYS A 94 10.37 13.20 1.70
CA CYS A 94 10.61 11.77 1.48
C CYS A 94 9.30 11.00 1.58
N GLY A 95 8.58 11.14 2.70
CA GLY A 95 7.28 10.53 2.91
C GLY A 95 6.25 10.99 1.87
N THR A 96 6.24 12.26 1.47
CA THR A 96 5.31 12.77 0.45
C THR A 96 5.66 12.31 -0.97
N ALA A 97 6.92 12.36 -1.40
CA ALA A 97 7.34 11.90 -2.72
C ALA A 97 7.22 10.38 -2.84
N LEU A 98 7.64 9.64 -1.80
CA LEU A 98 7.44 8.20 -1.69
C LEU A 98 5.95 7.86 -1.67
N SER A 99 5.13 8.60 -0.90
CA SER A 99 3.67 8.44 -0.90
C SER A 99 3.05 8.78 -2.24
N VAL A 100 3.57 9.75 -3.00
CA VAL A 100 3.08 10.11 -4.33
C VAL A 100 3.46 9.05 -5.36
N VAL A 101 4.71 8.54 -5.33
CA VAL A 101 5.14 7.41 -6.15
C VAL A 101 4.29 6.20 -5.82
N VAL A 102 4.11 5.85 -4.53
CA VAL A 102 3.25 4.77 -4.05
C VAL A 102 1.80 4.98 -4.49
N LYS A 103 1.21 6.16 -4.27
CA LYS A 103 -0.15 6.50 -4.70
C LYS A 103 -0.30 6.41 -6.21
N ARG A 104 0.69 6.84 -7.00
CA ARG A 104 0.58 6.74 -8.46
C ARG A 104 0.76 5.32 -8.94
N LEU A 105 1.82 4.67 -8.48
CA LEU A 105 2.11 3.27 -8.74
C LEU A 105 0.86 2.45 -8.46
N PHE A 106 0.23 2.64 -7.30
CA PHE A 106 -0.87 1.81 -6.89
C PHE A 106 -2.27 2.34 -7.27
N SER A 107 -2.59 3.64 -7.24
CA SER A 107 -3.98 4.12 -7.44
C SER A 107 -4.46 4.22 -8.89
N PHE A 108 -3.57 4.08 -9.89
CA PHE A 108 -3.95 4.27 -11.28
C PHE A 108 -4.39 2.96 -11.97
N ASN A 109 -5.56 3.02 -12.61
CA ASN A 109 -6.11 1.97 -13.46
C ASN A 109 -5.70 2.22 -14.92
N VAL A 110 -4.39 2.40 -15.19
CA VAL A 110 -3.89 2.74 -16.54
C VAL A 110 -4.13 1.54 -17.45
N MET A 111 -4.98 1.74 -18.45
CA MET A 111 -5.27 0.77 -19.51
C MET A 111 -4.50 1.22 -20.76
N GLY A 112 -3.44 0.52 -21.14
CA GLY A 112 -2.66 0.80 -22.35
C GLY A 112 -1.28 0.14 -22.37
N GLU A 113 -0.64 0.06 -23.54
CA GLU A 113 0.72 -0.47 -23.70
C GLU A 113 1.76 0.33 -22.90
N ASP A 114 1.52 1.63 -22.69
CA ASP A 114 2.38 2.54 -21.91
C ASP A 114 2.33 2.29 -20.39
N ALA A 115 1.34 1.53 -19.90
CA ALA A 115 1.19 1.24 -18.48
C ALA A 115 2.38 0.44 -17.92
N ARG A 116 2.94 -0.46 -18.72
CA ARG A 116 4.02 -1.35 -18.28
C ARG A 116 5.32 -0.58 -18.04
N THR A 117 5.77 0.18 -19.03
CA THR A 117 6.99 1.01 -18.92
C THR A 117 6.85 2.00 -17.76
N TRP A 118 5.65 2.57 -17.58
CA TRP A 118 5.35 3.46 -16.47
C TRP A 118 5.46 2.78 -15.10
N ILE A 119 4.89 1.57 -14.94
CA ILE A 119 5.00 0.76 -13.71
C ILE A 119 6.46 0.37 -13.44
N GLU A 120 7.20 -0.04 -14.47
CA GLU A 120 8.63 -0.38 -14.39
C GLU A 120 9.44 0.83 -13.91
N ASN A 121 9.23 1.99 -14.51
CA ASN A 121 9.90 3.24 -14.12
C ASN A 121 9.55 3.66 -12.69
N LEU A 122 8.28 3.61 -12.28
CA LEU A 122 7.91 3.94 -10.90
C LEU A 122 8.48 2.95 -9.87
N SER A 123 8.50 1.65 -10.19
CA SER A 123 9.10 0.62 -9.32
C SER A 123 10.60 0.85 -9.17
N GLU A 124 11.27 1.22 -10.26
CA GLU A 124 12.69 1.54 -10.26
C GLU A 124 13.00 2.84 -9.52
N ALA A 125 12.19 3.89 -9.72
CA ALA A 125 12.30 5.14 -8.98
C ALA A 125 12.15 4.90 -7.47
N LEU A 126 11.15 4.10 -7.07
CA LEU A 126 10.97 3.68 -5.68
C LEU A 126 12.22 2.98 -5.12
N ARG A 127 12.77 2.01 -5.86
CA ARG A 127 13.99 1.29 -5.47
C ARG A 127 15.16 2.26 -5.27
N LEU A 128 15.43 3.12 -6.26
CA LEU A 128 16.51 4.10 -6.22
C LEU A 128 16.36 5.10 -5.06
N MET A 129 15.13 5.55 -4.80
CA MET A 129 14.85 6.44 -3.67
C MET A 129 15.14 5.76 -2.33
N LEU A 130 14.72 4.51 -2.15
CA LEU A 130 14.97 3.76 -0.92
C LEU A 130 16.44 3.38 -0.74
N GLU A 131 17.18 3.14 -1.83
CA GLU A 131 18.63 2.90 -1.80
C GLU A 131 19.40 4.16 -1.40
N ALA A 132 18.99 5.32 -1.93
CA ALA A 132 19.61 6.59 -1.58
C ALA A 132 19.27 7.02 -0.16
N LYS A 133 18.03 6.77 0.32
CA LYS A 133 17.59 7.17 1.65
C LYS A 133 16.52 6.23 2.25
N PRO A 134 16.93 5.14 2.92
CA PRO A 134 16.01 4.15 3.46
C PRO A 134 15.11 4.72 4.58
N GLU A 135 15.58 5.74 5.32
CA GLU A 135 14.81 6.40 6.38
C GLU A 135 13.52 7.04 5.84
N GLY A 136 13.43 7.33 4.54
CA GLY A 136 12.19 7.79 3.93
C GLY A 136 11.00 6.83 4.12
N ALA A 137 11.27 5.52 4.27
CA ALA A 137 10.26 4.52 4.55
C ALA A 137 9.66 4.61 5.97
N SER A 138 10.35 5.27 6.91
CA SER A 138 9.87 5.47 8.28
C SER A 138 9.07 6.76 8.48
N ILE A 139 8.88 7.56 7.43
CA ILE A 139 8.22 8.87 7.56
C ILE A 139 6.81 8.83 6.99
N ALA A 140 5.84 9.18 7.84
CA ALA A 140 4.43 9.16 7.48
C ALA A 140 4.10 10.18 6.39
N ALA A 141 3.13 9.82 5.54
CA ALA A 141 2.60 10.72 4.52
C ALA A 141 1.93 11.95 5.16
N SER A 142 2.11 13.13 4.54
CA SER A 142 1.53 14.41 5.00
C SER A 142 0.00 14.37 5.07
N ASP A 143 -0.63 13.77 4.05
CA ASP A 143 -2.09 13.85 3.85
C ASP A 143 -2.85 12.92 4.80
N TYR A 144 -2.18 11.90 5.35
CA TYR A 144 -2.71 10.95 6.31
C TYR A 144 -1.67 10.72 7.40
N PRO A 145 -1.54 11.66 8.35
CA PRO A 145 -0.47 11.59 9.33
C PRO A 145 -0.59 10.31 10.15
N GLY A 146 0.55 9.68 10.44
CA GLY A 146 0.61 8.35 11.07
C GLY A 146 0.50 7.17 10.10
N THR A 147 0.21 7.39 8.81
CA THR A 147 0.26 6.33 7.79
C THR A 147 1.64 6.29 7.16
N LEU A 148 2.38 5.22 7.44
CA LEU A 148 3.69 4.97 6.83
C LEU A 148 3.56 4.52 5.37
N PRO A 149 4.61 4.70 4.53
CA PRO A 149 4.65 4.28 3.13
C PRO A 149 4.23 2.83 2.88
N LEU A 150 4.63 1.90 3.77
CA LEU A 150 4.20 0.50 3.69
C LEU A 150 2.67 0.35 3.80
N ASN A 151 2.05 1.08 4.73
CA ASN A 151 0.60 1.09 4.93
C ASN A 151 -0.13 1.74 3.73
N GLU A 152 0.48 2.76 3.14
CA GLU A 152 -0.06 3.42 1.95
C GLU A 152 -0.07 2.46 0.74
N ALA A 153 0.97 1.65 0.57
CA ALA A 153 1.03 0.64 -0.49
C ALA A 153 -0.11 -0.39 -0.38
N LEU A 154 -0.48 -0.80 0.84
CA LEU A 154 -1.62 -1.71 1.07
C LEU A 154 -2.96 -1.08 0.70
N ARG A 155 -3.12 0.23 0.97
CA ARG A 155 -4.33 0.99 0.70
C ARG A 155 -4.53 1.28 -0.78
N CYS A 156 -3.47 1.70 -1.46
CA CYS A 156 -3.56 2.20 -2.82
C CYS A 156 -3.54 1.09 -3.88
N ASN A 157 -3.41 -0.18 -3.49
CA ASN A 157 -3.18 -1.45 -4.22
C ASN A 157 -3.67 -1.76 -5.67
N GLY A 158 -3.91 -0.83 -6.58
CA GLY A 158 -4.27 -1.14 -7.97
C GLY A 158 -3.27 -2.04 -8.70
N LEU A 159 -1.95 -1.92 -8.43
CA LEU A 159 -0.98 -2.87 -9.00
C LEU A 159 -1.12 -4.29 -8.48
N ALA A 160 -1.63 -4.48 -7.26
CA ALA A 160 -1.70 -5.81 -6.70
C ALA A 160 -2.56 -6.73 -7.58
N ARG A 161 -3.49 -6.17 -8.36
CA ARG A 161 -4.28 -6.90 -9.36
C ARG A 161 -3.65 -6.92 -10.76
N THR A 162 -3.15 -5.79 -11.25
CA THR A 162 -2.75 -5.63 -12.66
C THR A 162 -1.29 -5.98 -12.92
N ALA A 163 -0.42 -5.83 -11.92
CA ALA A 163 1.02 -6.08 -12.01
C ALA A 163 1.55 -6.65 -10.67
N PRO A 164 1.10 -7.85 -10.26
CA PRO A 164 1.37 -8.39 -8.92
C PRO A 164 2.87 -8.58 -8.63
N SER A 165 3.69 -8.89 -9.63
CA SER A 165 5.15 -8.98 -9.47
C SER A 165 5.79 -7.65 -9.07
N HIS A 166 5.38 -6.55 -9.71
CA HIS A 166 5.86 -5.20 -9.40
C HIS A 166 5.35 -4.73 -8.03
N PHE A 167 4.10 -5.04 -7.71
CA PHE A 167 3.55 -4.80 -6.37
C PHE A 167 4.37 -5.52 -5.29
N ILE A 168 4.60 -6.83 -5.44
CA ILE A 168 5.37 -7.65 -4.49
C ILE A 168 6.80 -7.10 -4.33
N SER A 169 7.48 -6.77 -5.44
CA SER A 169 8.83 -6.22 -5.41
C SER A 169 8.90 -4.88 -4.68
N SER A 170 8.00 -3.95 -5.04
CA SER A 170 7.89 -2.62 -4.43
C SER A 170 7.55 -2.70 -2.93
N PHE A 171 6.61 -3.57 -2.57
CA PHE A 171 6.23 -3.80 -1.18
C PHE A 171 7.40 -4.37 -0.36
N ARG A 172 8.15 -5.30 -0.94
CA ARG A 172 9.35 -5.87 -0.32
C ARG A 172 10.44 -4.81 -0.11
N ASN A 173 10.65 -3.92 -1.08
CA ASN A 173 11.61 -2.83 -0.93
C ASN A 173 11.23 -1.90 0.23
N LEU A 174 9.95 -1.51 0.32
CA LEU A 174 9.43 -0.71 1.44
C LEU A 174 9.61 -1.43 2.79
N PHE A 175 9.27 -2.71 2.85
CA PHE A 175 9.43 -3.52 4.06
C PHE A 175 10.91 -3.64 4.47
N ASN A 176 11.81 -3.91 3.52
CA ASN A 176 13.24 -4.04 3.81
C ASN A 176 13.86 -2.72 4.27
N ALA A 177 13.37 -1.58 3.75
CA ALA A 177 13.85 -0.26 4.15
C ALA A 177 13.41 0.11 5.58
N TYR A 178 12.21 -0.28 6.00
CA TYR A 178 11.73 -0.05 7.36
C TYR A 178 10.81 -1.19 7.87
N PRO A 179 11.38 -2.30 8.37
CA PRO A 179 10.61 -3.47 8.79
C PRO A 179 9.63 -3.18 9.93
N ASP A 180 10.01 -2.32 10.87
CA ASP A 180 9.21 -1.94 12.03
C ASP A 180 7.91 -1.20 11.67
N ALA A 181 7.73 -0.81 10.40
CA ALA A 181 6.47 -0.27 9.91
C ALA A 181 5.27 -1.19 10.19
N VAL A 182 5.47 -2.51 10.21
CA VAL A 182 4.38 -3.49 10.40
C VAL A 182 3.78 -3.45 11.81
N SER A 183 4.56 -3.01 12.81
CA SER A 183 4.15 -2.86 14.21
C SER A 183 3.79 -1.40 14.55
N CYS A 184 3.82 -0.50 13.58
CA CYS A 184 3.39 0.87 13.76
C CYS A 184 1.87 0.99 13.56
N ARG A 185 1.18 1.54 14.55
CA ARG A 185 -0.24 1.87 14.45
C ARG A 185 -0.45 3.20 13.73
N ASN A 186 -1.40 3.24 12.80
CA ASN A 186 -1.86 4.51 12.23
C ASN A 186 -2.79 5.26 13.20
N ARG A 187 -3.35 6.40 12.77
CA ARG A 187 -4.29 7.21 13.60
C ARG A 187 -5.55 6.48 14.05
N GLN A 188 -5.99 5.46 13.32
CA GLN A 188 -7.11 4.59 13.70
C GLN A 188 -6.66 3.40 14.56
N GLY A 189 -5.43 3.43 15.10
CA GLY A 189 -4.88 2.32 15.85
C GLY A 189 -4.60 1.07 15.02
N ARG A 190 -4.65 1.15 13.68
CA ARG A 190 -4.53 -0.02 12.78
C ARG A 190 -3.07 -0.30 12.43
N PHE A 191 -2.69 -1.57 12.56
CA PHE A 191 -1.45 -2.12 11.99
C PHE A 191 -1.59 -2.37 10.50
N SER A 192 -0.46 -2.62 9.82
CA SER A 192 -0.44 -3.04 8.40
C SER A 192 -1.37 -4.23 8.14
N LEU A 193 -1.44 -5.21 9.04
CA LEU A 193 -2.30 -6.38 8.89
C LEU A 193 -3.80 -6.03 8.82
N HIS A 194 -4.26 -5.05 9.61
CA HIS A 194 -5.64 -4.57 9.55
C HIS A 194 -5.93 -3.95 8.18
N ILE A 195 -5.00 -3.13 7.68
CA ILE A 195 -5.13 -2.46 6.38
C ILE A 195 -5.13 -3.50 5.26
N ALA A 196 -4.26 -4.51 5.32
CA ALA A 196 -4.25 -5.61 4.36
C ALA A 196 -5.60 -6.34 4.31
N CYS A 197 -6.22 -6.67 5.46
CA CYS A 197 -7.56 -7.28 5.49
C CYS A 197 -8.63 -6.38 4.85
N ILE A 198 -8.61 -5.07 5.14
CA ILE A 198 -9.58 -4.10 4.60
C ILE A 198 -9.52 -4.04 3.07
N TYR A 199 -8.34 -4.16 2.48
CA TYR A 199 -8.11 -3.94 1.05
C TYR A 199 -7.78 -5.20 0.24
N ASN A 200 -7.75 -6.38 0.88
CA ASN A 200 -7.34 -7.67 0.28
C ASN A 200 -8.07 -8.03 -1.02
N ARG A 201 -9.36 -7.67 -1.15
CA ARG A 201 -10.18 -7.95 -2.34
C ARG A 201 -9.64 -7.40 -3.66
N HIS A 202 -8.69 -6.47 -3.60
CA HIS A 202 -8.05 -5.90 -4.79
C HIS A 202 -6.68 -6.52 -5.08
N TYR A 203 -6.23 -7.51 -4.30
CA TYR A 203 -4.99 -8.22 -4.53
C TYR A 203 -5.20 -9.39 -5.49
N ALA A 204 -4.25 -9.64 -6.39
CA ALA A 204 -4.13 -10.94 -7.03
C ALA A 204 -3.74 -12.02 -6.00
N LYS A 205 -3.95 -13.29 -6.35
CA LYS A 205 -3.73 -14.43 -5.43
C LYS A 205 -2.30 -14.48 -4.92
N GLU A 206 -1.34 -14.29 -5.81
CA GLU A 206 0.08 -14.36 -5.48
C GLU A 206 0.48 -13.21 -4.55
N ALA A 207 -0.04 -12.01 -4.80
CA ALA A 207 0.20 -10.84 -3.96
C ALA A 207 -0.42 -11.01 -2.57
N SER A 208 -1.66 -11.49 -2.48
CA SER A 208 -2.33 -11.72 -1.18
C SER A 208 -1.53 -12.69 -0.31
N GLY A 209 -1.20 -13.88 -0.82
CA GLY A 209 -0.42 -14.87 -0.07
C GLY A 209 0.93 -14.34 0.40
N PHE A 210 1.64 -13.59 -0.44
CA PHE A 210 2.90 -12.94 -0.08
C PHE A 210 2.73 -11.93 1.06
N ILE A 211 1.76 -11.01 0.94
CA ILE A 211 1.53 -9.94 1.93
C ILE A 211 1.18 -10.52 3.29
N PHE A 212 0.20 -11.43 3.36
CA PHE A 212 -0.21 -12.01 4.64
C PHE A 212 0.91 -12.81 5.28
N SER A 213 1.65 -13.60 4.50
CA SER A 213 2.80 -14.37 5.00
C SER A 213 3.89 -13.46 5.56
N LEU A 214 4.22 -12.38 4.87
CA LEU A 214 5.24 -11.42 5.29
C LEU A 214 4.81 -10.65 6.54
N LEU A 215 3.58 -10.12 6.57
CA LEU A 215 3.07 -9.35 7.71
C LEU A 215 2.92 -10.21 8.98
N LEU A 216 2.37 -11.42 8.85
CA LEU A 216 2.23 -12.34 9.99
C LEU A 216 3.58 -12.91 10.45
N GLY A 217 4.52 -13.13 9.52
CA GLY A 217 5.87 -13.54 9.86
C GLY A 217 6.66 -12.46 10.60
N ALA A 218 6.48 -11.19 10.22
CA ALA A 218 7.17 -10.06 10.83
C ALA A 218 6.53 -9.62 12.17
N TYR A 219 5.20 -9.61 12.26
CA TYR A 219 4.50 -9.21 13.48
C TYR A 219 3.20 -10.02 13.72
N PRO A 220 3.33 -11.27 14.22
CA PRO A 220 2.18 -12.18 14.38
C PRO A 220 1.16 -11.68 15.41
N ASN A 221 1.59 -10.89 16.39
CA ASN A 221 0.72 -10.35 17.42
C ASN A 221 -0.33 -9.38 16.86
N ALA A 222 -0.10 -8.74 15.71
CA ALA A 222 -1.11 -7.89 15.08
C ALA A 222 -2.44 -8.62 14.81
N ALA A 223 -2.43 -9.94 14.60
CA ALA A 223 -3.64 -10.74 14.40
C ALA A 223 -4.57 -10.76 15.63
N LYS A 224 -4.02 -10.44 16.80
CA LYS A 224 -4.65 -10.53 18.12
C LYS A 224 -4.86 -9.16 18.77
N GLU A 225 -4.47 -8.09 18.08
CA GLU A 225 -4.60 -6.74 18.60
C GLU A 225 -5.81 -6.04 17.99
N ARG A 226 -6.48 -5.24 18.82
CA ARG A 226 -7.60 -4.42 18.41
C ARG A 226 -7.11 -3.07 17.90
N ASP A 227 -7.80 -2.52 16.90
CA ASP A 227 -7.65 -1.13 16.50
C ASP A 227 -8.52 -0.18 17.37
N SER A 228 -8.64 1.10 17.01
CA SER A 228 -9.42 2.07 17.79
C SER A 228 -10.93 1.82 17.78
N TYR A 229 -11.42 0.90 16.95
CA TYR A 229 -12.82 0.48 16.87
C TYR A 229 -13.03 -0.88 17.56
N GLU A 230 -12.10 -1.30 18.41
CA GLU A 230 -12.13 -2.60 19.07
C GLU A 230 -12.09 -3.79 18.08
N LYS A 231 -11.76 -3.56 16.80
CA LYS A 231 -11.76 -4.57 15.73
C LYS A 231 -10.38 -5.20 15.57
N PHE A 232 -10.33 -6.54 15.66
CA PHE A 232 -9.22 -7.36 15.15
C PHE A 232 -9.14 -7.36 13.61
N PRO A 233 -7.99 -7.74 13.01
CA PRO A 233 -7.87 -7.88 11.54
C PRO A 233 -8.90 -8.85 10.94
N LEU A 234 -9.25 -9.90 11.67
CA LEU A 234 -10.22 -10.90 11.22
C LEU A 234 -11.63 -10.31 11.06
N HIS A 235 -12.01 -9.31 11.86
CA HIS A 235 -13.29 -8.61 11.64
C HIS A 235 -13.33 -8.01 10.25
N TYR A 236 -12.27 -7.30 9.84
CA TYR A 236 -12.22 -6.66 8.51
C TYR A 236 -12.21 -7.67 7.36
N GLN A 237 -11.55 -8.81 7.55
CA GLN A 237 -11.52 -9.86 6.52
C GLN A 237 -12.90 -10.51 6.32
N LEU A 238 -13.74 -10.50 7.37
CA LEU A 238 -15.09 -11.08 7.39
C LEU A 238 -16.22 -10.04 7.28
N ASP A 239 -15.92 -8.73 7.30
CA ASP A 239 -16.94 -7.67 7.32
C ASP A 239 -17.68 -7.60 5.97
N PHE A 240 -18.82 -8.31 5.96
CA PHE A 240 -19.59 -8.67 4.77
C PHE A 240 -20.40 -7.50 4.19
N GLU A 241 -20.72 -6.48 5.00
CA GLU A 241 -21.39 -5.25 4.54
C GLU A 241 -20.57 -4.56 3.43
N SER A 242 -19.24 -4.73 3.42
CA SER A 242 -18.36 -4.26 2.34
C SER A 242 -18.27 -5.18 1.12
N GLN A 243 -18.72 -6.43 1.23
CA GLN A 243 -18.61 -7.47 0.19
C GLN A 243 -19.91 -7.62 -0.63
N ILE A 244 -21.08 -7.40 -0.03
CA ILE A 244 -22.40 -7.56 -0.68
C ILE A 244 -22.56 -6.62 -1.89
N GLU A 245 -22.13 -5.36 -1.79
CA GLU A 245 -22.27 -4.38 -2.90
C GLU A 245 -21.57 -4.83 -4.21
N THR A 246 -20.60 -5.76 -4.12
CA THR A 246 -19.82 -6.22 -5.28
C THR A 246 -20.20 -7.60 -5.80
N ASN A 247 -21.19 -8.27 -5.18
CA ASN A 247 -21.66 -9.61 -5.56
C ASN A 247 -20.54 -10.69 -5.57
N ARG A 248 -19.43 -10.44 -4.84
CA ARG A 248 -18.24 -11.29 -4.75
C ARG A 248 -18.05 -11.75 -3.31
N VAL A 249 -18.79 -12.79 -2.95
CA VAL A 249 -18.60 -13.48 -1.68
C VAL A 249 -17.31 -14.28 -1.72
N LEU A 250 -16.43 -14.07 -0.73
CA LEU A 250 -15.28 -14.91 -0.36
C LEU A 250 -14.61 -15.58 -1.58
N ASP A 251 -13.97 -14.76 -2.42
CA ASP A 251 -13.17 -15.28 -3.52
C ASP A 251 -11.96 -16.09 -3.04
N ALA A 252 -11.29 -16.80 -3.96
CA ALA A 252 -10.13 -17.61 -3.65
C ALA A 252 -8.98 -16.82 -2.96
N HIS A 253 -8.95 -15.49 -3.12
CA HIS A 253 -7.98 -14.61 -2.46
C HIS A 253 -8.32 -14.41 -0.98
N SER A 254 -9.61 -14.22 -0.70
CA SER A 254 -10.13 -14.08 0.66
C SER A 254 -9.93 -15.35 1.48
N LEU A 255 -10.10 -16.53 0.86
CA LEU A 255 -9.85 -17.82 1.50
C LEU A 255 -8.37 -18.04 1.84
N ALA A 256 -7.47 -17.72 0.91
CA ALA A 256 -6.03 -17.84 1.16
C ALA A 256 -5.55 -16.95 2.32
N ALA A 257 -6.13 -15.75 2.46
CA ALA A 257 -5.85 -14.89 3.61
C ALA A 257 -6.42 -15.47 4.91
N LEU A 258 -7.62 -16.05 4.88
CA LEU A 258 -8.23 -16.71 6.04
C LEU A 258 -7.42 -17.93 6.51
N ASP A 259 -6.88 -18.73 5.60
CA ASP A 259 -6.01 -19.87 5.92
C ASP A 259 -4.76 -19.45 6.70
N LEU A 260 -4.25 -18.25 6.45
CA LEU A 260 -3.09 -17.68 7.16
C LEU A 260 -3.51 -16.98 8.47
N LEU A 261 -4.63 -16.27 8.46
CA LEU A 261 -5.11 -15.48 9.61
C LEU A 261 -5.73 -16.33 10.72
N LEU A 262 -6.52 -17.37 10.37
CA LEU A 262 -7.24 -18.18 11.34
C LEU A 262 -6.30 -18.87 12.35
N PRO A 263 -5.19 -19.51 11.94
CA PRO A 263 -4.22 -20.07 12.90
C PRO A 263 -3.67 -19.01 13.85
N ALA A 264 -3.36 -17.81 13.36
CA ALA A 264 -2.84 -16.72 14.18
C ALA A 264 -3.88 -16.17 15.17
N ALA A 265 -5.14 -16.07 14.75
CA ALA A 265 -6.26 -15.60 15.57
C ALA A 265 -6.73 -16.63 16.62
N SER A 266 -6.62 -17.92 16.29
CA SER A 266 -7.14 -19.03 17.10
C SER A 266 -6.42 -19.32 18.42
N GLN A 267 -5.43 -18.52 18.78
CA GLN A 267 -4.63 -18.72 19.99
C GLN A 267 -5.08 -17.82 21.15
N CYS A 268 -6.09 -16.95 20.96
CA CYS A 268 -6.38 -15.85 21.88
C CYS A 268 -7.88 -15.48 22.00
N ASN A 269 -8.84 -16.40 21.88
CA ASN A 269 -10.28 -16.09 21.91
C ASN A 269 -10.72 -15.00 20.90
N VAL A 270 -9.90 -14.67 19.90
CA VAL A 270 -10.15 -13.58 18.93
C VAL A 270 -11.48 -13.78 18.22
N LEU A 271 -11.84 -15.05 17.94
CA LEU A 271 -13.10 -15.44 17.31
C LEU A 271 -14.34 -15.02 18.11
N LEU A 272 -14.22 -14.89 19.44
CA LEU A 272 -15.31 -14.55 20.34
C LEU A 272 -15.23 -13.10 20.86
N GLY A 273 -14.12 -12.41 20.60
CA GLY A 273 -13.95 -11.04 21.07
C GLY A 273 -14.76 -10.07 20.20
N ALA A 274 -15.75 -9.41 20.80
CA ALA A 274 -16.64 -8.49 20.11
C ALA A 274 -15.98 -7.13 19.80
N ASP A 275 -16.37 -6.50 18.70
CA ASP A 275 -16.02 -5.12 18.34
C ASP A 275 -16.86 -4.09 19.14
N ASP A 276 -16.70 -2.80 18.82
CA ASP A 276 -17.41 -1.69 19.45
C ASP A 276 -18.94 -1.69 19.21
N LYS A 277 -19.44 -2.59 18.36
CA LYS A 277 -20.85 -2.82 18.05
C LYS A 277 -21.34 -4.18 18.56
N ASP A 278 -20.61 -4.80 19.48
CA ASP A 278 -20.88 -6.14 20.02
C ASP A 278 -20.87 -7.26 18.95
N ARG A 279 -20.21 -7.04 17.80
CA ARG A 279 -20.12 -8.05 16.73
C ARG A 279 -18.83 -8.84 16.89
N THR A 280 -18.90 -10.16 16.86
CA THR A 280 -17.71 -11.03 16.94
C THR A 280 -17.32 -11.51 15.55
N PRO A 281 -16.05 -11.91 15.31
CA PRO A 281 -15.69 -12.55 14.05
C PRO A 281 -16.49 -13.82 13.80
N PHE A 282 -16.77 -14.60 14.85
CA PHE A 282 -17.67 -15.76 14.78
C PHE A 282 -19.09 -15.38 14.34
N GLY A 283 -19.65 -14.32 14.93
CA GLY A 283 -20.96 -13.77 14.55
C GLY A 283 -21.02 -13.35 13.09
N HIS A 284 -19.97 -12.68 12.58
CA HIS A 284 -19.87 -12.33 11.17
C HIS A 284 -19.84 -13.56 10.25
N VAL A 285 -19.16 -14.63 10.64
CA VAL A 285 -19.18 -15.89 9.88
C VAL A 285 -20.56 -16.53 9.90
N CYS A 286 -21.21 -16.62 11.06
CA CYS A 286 -22.57 -17.15 11.18
C CYS A 286 -23.56 -16.36 10.32
N GLN A 287 -23.49 -15.03 10.36
CA GLN A 287 -24.34 -14.17 9.54
C GLN A 287 -24.08 -14.39 8.04
N THR A 288 -22.80 -14.44 7.64
CA THR A 288 -22.39 -14.73 6.26
C THR A 288 -22.95 -16.07 5.76
N ILE A 289 -22.94 -17.09 6.62
CA ILE A 289 -23.50 -18.41 6.33
C ILE A 289 -25.00 -18.31 6.06
N MET A 290 -25.75 -17.66 6.96
CA MET A 290 -27.21 -17.54 6.85
C MET A 290 -27.61 -16.78 5.57
N GLU A 291 -26.97 -15.64 5.30
CA GLU A 291 -27.24 -14.83 4.10
C GLU A 291 -26.93 -15.58 2.79
N LEU A 292 -25.90 -16.44 2.81
CA LEU A 292 -25.58 -17.31 1.68
C LEU A 292 -26.62 -18.41 1.49
N GLU A 293 -27.05 -19.08 2.55
CA GLU A 293 -28.06 -20.14 2.48
C GLU A 293 -29.40 -19.61 1.93
N GLU A 294 -29.74 -18.35 2.20
CA GLU A 294 -30.93 -17.68 1.65
C GLU A 294 -30.78 -17.24 0.17
N SER A 295 -29.54 -17.03 -0.30
CA SER A 295 -29.23 -16.59 -1.66
C SER A 295 -29.32 -17.76 -2.68
N ASN A 296 -30.53 -18.10 -3.11
CA ASN A 296 -30.88 -19.23 -3.98
C ASN A 296 -30.35 -19.15 -5.46
N ARG A 297 -29.04 -19.09 -5.69
CA ARG A 297 -28.43 -19.05 -7.05
C ARG A 297 -27.47 -20.23 -7.30
N ASP A 298 -27.59 -20.84 -8.48
CA ASP A 298 -26.85 -22.03 -8.94
C ASP A 298 -25.30 -21.93 -8.94
N ASP A 299 -24.72 -20.75 -8.72
CA ASP A 299 -23.26 -20.50 -8.70
C ASP A 299 -22.61 -20.82 -7.32
N GLN A 300 -23.28 -21.63 -6.50
CA GLN A 300 -23.00 -21.78 -5.06
C GLN A 300 -22.09 -22.94 -4.65
N ARG A 301 -21.73 -23.87 -5.55
CA ARG A 301 -20.96 -25.06 -5.13
C ARG A 301 -19.60 -24.71 -4.54
N GLN A 302 -18.84 -23.82 -5.19
CA GLN A 302 -17.55 -23.35 -4.65
C GLN A 302 -17.73 -22.52 -3.38
N LYS A 303 -18.83 -21.77 -3.26
CA LYS A 303 -19.15 -20.98 -2.06
C LYS A 303 -19.48 -21.88 -0.88
N LEU A 304 -20.26 -22.94 -1.08
CA LEU A 304 -20.61 -23.94 -0.06
C LEU A 304 -19.40 -24.79 0.36
N GLU A 305 -18.50 -25.14 -0.56
CA GLU A 305 -17.24 -25.84 -0.23
C GLU A 305 -16.30 -24.96 0.61
N ALA A 306 -16.14 -23.69 0.24
CA ALA A 306 -15.39 -22.70 1.02
C ALA A 306 -16.02 -22.45 2.40
N LEU A 307 -17.35 -22.39 2.46
CA LEU A 307 -18.13 -22.24 3.69
C LEU A 307 -18.00 -23.47 4.59
N ALA A 308 -18.01 -24.68 4.02
CA ALA A 308 -17.82 -25.92 4.76
C ALA A 308 -16.39 -26.01 5.33
N LEU A 309 -15.38 -25.56 4.59
CA LEU A 309 -14.01 -25.42 5.08
C LEU A 309 -13.89 -24.37 6.19
N LEU A 310 -14.57 -23.23 6.06
CA LEU A 310 -14.59 -22.21 7.11
C LEU A 310 -15.31 -22.71 8.38
N LYS A 311 -16.49 -23.30 8.21
CA LYS A 311 -17.27 -23.95 9.28
C LYS A 311 -16.41 -25.01 9.98
N MET A 312 -15.79 -25.93 9.23
CA MET A 312 -14.95 -26.98 9.84
C MET A 312 -13.70 -26.42 10.53
N SER A 313 -13.01 -25.47 9.91
CA SER A 313 -11.82 -24.84 10.50
C SER A 313 -12.17 -24.10 11.79
N MET A 314 -13.27 -23.33 11.79
CA MET A 314 -13.69 -22.59 12.98
C MET A 314 -14.26 -23.49 14.06
N CYS A 315 -15.05 -24.51 13.71
CA CYS A 315 -15.52 -25.51 14.66
C CYS A 315 -14.34 -26.25 15.29
N PHE A 316 -13.33 -26.64 14.51
CA PHE A 316 -12.13 -27.30 15.03
C PHE A 316 -11.33 -26.39 15.98
N LEU A 317 -11.20 -25.10 15.64
CA LEU A 317 -10.52 -24.13 16.49
C LEU A 317 -11.29 -23.83 17.78
N LEU A 318 -12.62 -23.71 17.71
CA LEU A 318 -13.49 -23.56 18.88
C LEU A 318 -13.49 -24.81 19.77
N LEU A 319 -13.51 -26.00 19.17
CA LEU A 319 -13.38 -27.29 19.85
C LEU A 319 -12.07 -27.38 20.64
N LYS A 320 -10.98 -26.83 20.08
CA LYS A 320 -9.66 -26.82 20.72
C LYS A 320 -9.56 -25.81 21.86
N GLU A 321 -10.13 -24.61 21.72
CA GLU A 321 -10.04 -23.57 22.75
C GLU A 321 -11.09 -23.72 23.87
N LYS A 322 -12.31 -24.17 23.56
CA LYS A 322 -13.42 -24.31 24.52
C LYS A 322 -14.33 -25.50 24.17
N PRO A 323 -14.01 -26.73 24.64
CA PRO A 323 -14.83 -27.91 24.36
C PRO A 323 -16.28 -27.80 24.87
N GLU A 324 -16.56 -26.88 25.80
CA GLU A 324 -17.90 -26.64 26.36
C GLU A 324 -18.86 -25.96 25.36
N VAL A 325 -18.34 -25.23 24.36
CA VAL A 325 -19.14 -24.54 23.33
C VAL A 325 -19.87 -25.53 22.41
N VAL A 326 -19.38 -26.77 22.32
CA VAL A 326 -19.98 -27.88 21.55
C VAL A 326 -21.38 -28.22 22.04
N ASN A 327 -21.63 -28.09 23.34
CA ASN A 327 -22.93 -28.38 23.91
C ASN A 327 -23.99 -27.35 23.48
N PHE A 328 -23.57 -26.14 23.09
CA PHE A 328 -24.47 -25.11 22.58
C PHE A 328 -24.82 -25.36 21.11
N LEU A 329 -23.84 -25.73 20.27
CA LEU A 329 -24.07 -26.03 18.85
C LEU A 329 -24.88 -27.32 18.63
N ASN A 330 -24.78 -28.30 19.54
CA ASN A 330 -25.54 -29.55 19.47
C ASN A 330 -26.98 -29.46 20.04
N GLN A 331 -27.38 -28.32 20.61
CA GLN A 331 -28.74 -28.13 21.15
C GLN A 331 -29.72 -27.51 20.15
N GLU A 332 -29.24 -27.03 18.99
CA GLU A 332 -30.08 -26.46 17.92
C GLU A 332 -30.22 -27.32 16.65
N SER A 333 -29.73 -28.57 16.66
CA SER A 333 -29.94 -29.56 15.57
C SER A 333 -31.09 -30.51 15.87
#